data_AF-A0A931DM21-F1
#
_entry.id   AF-A0A931DM21-F1
#
_cell.length_a   1.000
_cell.length_b   1.000
_cell.length_c   1.000
_cell.angle_alpha   90.00
_cell.angle_beta   90.00
_cell.angle_gamma   90.00
#
_symmetry.space_group_name_H-M   'P 1'
#
loop_
_entity.id
_entity.type
_entity.pdbx_description
1 polymer ?
#
loop_
_entity_poly.entity_id
_entity_poly.type
_entity_poly.pdbx_seq_one_letter_code
_entity_poly.pdbx_strand_id
1 'polypeptide(L)'
;MQRILMNGKIHRATVTQADLHYVGSLTIDADLMAAADIVEGEQVQVVDITNGARLVTYAITGEAGSGVIGINGAAARVVQPGDLVIIITYGTFDETERRGHRPRVVHVDGANRIVALGSDPAEPVPGAEAQLAGR
;
A
#
# COMPACT_ATOMS: atom_id res chain seq x y z
N MET A 1 11.85 -4.83 -24.75
CA MET A 1 12.39 -4.25 -23.50
C MET A 1 11.30 -4.36 -22.43
N GLN A 2 11.65 -4.83 -21.25
CA GLN A 2 10.74 -4.86 -20.11
C GLN A 2 10.89 -3.60 -19.25
N ARG A 3 9.81 -3.14 -18.62
CA ARG A 3 9.79 -2.01 -17.69
C ARG A 3 9.12 -2.42 -16.38
N ILE A 4 9.61 -1.90 -15.27
CA ILE A 4 8.99 -2.05 -13.97
C ILE A 4 8.05 -0.85 -13.75
N LEU A 5 6.76 -1.10 -13.56
CA LEU A 5 5.72 -0.08 -13.40
C LEU A 5 4.94 -0.35 -12.12
N MET A 6 4.37 0.68 -11.51
CA MET A 6 3.44 0.52 -10.39
C MET A 6 2.25 -0.34 -10.83
N ASN A 7 1.91 -1.36 -10.04
CA ASN A 7 0.75 -2.21 -10.27
C ASN A 7 -0.39 -1.81 -9.32
N GLY A 8 -0.17 -1.96 -8.02
CA GLY A 8 -1.11 -1.62 -6.96
C GLY A 8 -0.57 -0.54 -6.02
N LYS A 9 -1.47 0.24 -5.43
CA LYS A 9 -1.16 1.26 -4.42
C LYS A 9 -2.30 1.39 -3.41
N ILE A 10 -2.01 1.16 -2.14
CA ILE A 10 -2.88 1.59 -1.02
C ILE A 10 -2.32 2.91 -0.49
N HIS A 11 -3.08 3.99 -0.68
CA HIS A 11 -2.61 5.33 -0.42
C HIS A 11 -3.03 5.85 0.96
N ARG A 12 -2.03 6.15 1.80
CA ARG A 12 -2.16 6.78 3.12
C ARG A 12 -2.94 5.94 4.13
N ALA A 13 -2.69 4.64 4.15
CA ALA A 13 -3.22 3.76 5.18
C ALA A 13 -2.56 4.05 6.53
N THR A 14 -3.31 3.88 7.61
CA THR A 14 -2.84 4.00 8.99
C THR A 14 -2.36 2.65 9.48
N VAL A 15 -1.13 2.57 10.00
CA VAL A 15 -0.61 1.35 10.62
C VAL A 15 -1.42 1.07 11.89
N THR A 16 -2.01 -0.12 11.99
CA THR A 16 -2.91 -0.48 13.10
C THR A 16 -2.20 -1.28 14.18
N GLN A 17 -1.14 -2.01 13.83
CA GLN A 17 -0.37 -2.82 14.75
C GLN A 17 1.09 -2.91 14.30
N ALA A 18 2.00 -3.07 15.27
CA ALA A 18 3.39 -3.39 15.00
C ALA A 18 3.91 -4.39 16.04
N ASP A 19 4.46 -5.51 15.59
CA ASP A 19 5.01 -6.55 16.48
C ASP A 19 6.41 -6.94 16.03
N LEU A 20 7.40 -6.57 16.85
CA LEU A 20 8.82 -6.86 16.63
C LEU A 20 9.15 -8.36 16.65
N HIS A 21 8.39 -9.14 17.40
CA HIS A 21 8.63 -10.57 17.61
C HIS A 21 7.84 -11.45 16.64
N TYR A 22 6.91 -10.88 15.89
CA TYR A 22 6.22 -11.58 14.81
C TYR A 22 7.11 -11.75 13.57
N VAL A 23 6.86 -12.81 12.80
CA VAL A 23 7.63 -13.13 11.58
C VAL A 23 7.54 -11.97 10.58
N GLY A 24 8.70 -11.42 10.22
CA GLY A 24 8.80 -10.19 9.42
C GLY A 24 8.03 -10.26 8.11
N SER A 25 7.09 -9.33 7.92
CA SER A 25 6.11 -9.25 6.82
C SER A 25 5.22 -8.00 6.99
N LEU A 26 4.32 -7.75 6.04
CA LEU A 26 3.24 -6.78 6.16
C LEU A 26 1.88 -7.50 6.10
N THR A 27 1.12 -7.49 7.20
CA THR A 27 -0.26 -7.98 7.20
C THR A 27 -1.19 -6.89 6.67
N ILE A 28 -2.04 -7.21 5.68
CA ILE A 28 -2.96 -6.26 5.06
C ILE A 28 -4.36 -6.87 5.04
N ASP A 29 -5.38 -6.07 5.37
CA ASP A 29 -6.80 -6.44 5.14
C ASP A 29 -7.01 -7.01 3.73
N ALA A 30 -7.67 -8.17 3.65
CA ALA A 30 -7.96 -8.85 2.39
C ALA A 30 -8.75 -8.00 1.39
N ASP A 31 -9.67 -7.15 1.85
CA ASP A 31 -10.45 -6.25 0.99
C ASP A 31 -9.56 -5.18 0.36
N LEU A 32 -8.59 -4.66 1.12
CA LEU A 32 -7.60 -3.71 0.61
C LEU A 32 -6.64 -4.36 -0.38
N MET A 33 -6.19 -5.59 -0.10
CA MET A 33 -5.36 -6.37 -1.02
C MET A 33 -6.10 -6.60 -2.34
N ALA A 34 -7.35 -7.07 -2.30
CA ALA A 34 -8.15 -7.31 -3.49
C ALA A 34 -8.40 -6.01 -4.30
N ALA A 35 -8.68 -4.90 -3.62
CA ALA A 35 -8.88 -3.60 -4.27
C ALA A 35 -7.62 -3.08 -4.96
N ALA A 36 -6.45 -3.32 -4.35
CA ALA A 36 -5.15 -2.88 -4.85
C ALA A 36 -4.46 -3.88 -5.78
N ASP A 37 -5.05 -5.05 -6.06
CA ASP A 37 -4.42 -6.14 -6.82
C ASP A 37 -3.10 -6.60 -6.19
N ILE A 38 -3.15 -6.86 -4.88
CA ILE A 38 -2.05 -7.43 -4.10
C ILE A 38 -2.39 -8.87 -3.73
N VAL A 39 -1.46 -9.80 -3.91
CA VAL A 39 -1.64 -11.21 -3.51
C VAL A 39 -0.74 -11.60 -2.34
N GLU A 40 -1.10 -12.68 -1.64
CA GLU A 40 -0.28 -13.20 -0.54
C GLU A 40 1.12 -13.59 -1.02
N GLY A 41 2.14 -13.19 -0.26
CA GLY A 41 3.54 -13.40 -0.59
C GLY A 41 4.10 -12.42 -1.63
N GLU A 42 3.30 -11.50 -2.17
CA GLU A 42 3.78 -10.52 -3.13
C GLU A 42 4.73 -9.50 -2.49
N GLN A 43 5.80 -9.15 -3.21
CA GLN A 43 6.70 -8.09 -2.79
C GLN A 43 5.98 -6.74 -2.79
N VAL A 44 6.06 -6.05 -1.64
CA VAL A 44 5.51 -4.70 -1.45
C VAL A 44 6.62 -3.75 -1.02
N GLN A 45 6.55 -2.51 -1.51
CA GLN A 45 7.28 -1.40 -0.94
C GLN A 45 6.35 -0.62 0.01
N VAL A 46 6.80 -0.41 1.24
CA VAL A 46 6.13 0.43 2.24
C VAL A 46 6.91 1.73 2.36
N VAL A 47 6.24 2.86 2.15
CA VAL A 47 6.83 4.18 2.34
C VAL A 47 6.05 4.91 3.43
N ASP A 48 6.76 5.23 4.50
CA ASP A 48 6.22 5.89 5.68
C ASP A 48 6.23 7.40 5.48
N ILE A 49 5.06 8.01 5.54
CA ILE A 49 4.85 9.45 5.36
C ILE A 49 5.20 10.21 6.64
N THR A 50 5.03 9.59 7.80
CA THR A 50 5.27 10.21 9.10
C THR A 50 6.76 10.47 9.31
N ASN A 51 7.60 9.48 9.02
CA ASN A 51 9.04 9.55 9.33
C ASN A 51 9.97 9.42 8.10
N GLY A 52 9.43 9.11 6.92
CA GLY A 52 10.20 9.00 5.68
C GLY A 52 10.89 7.64 5.45
N ALA A 53 10.70 6.66 6.34
CA ALA A 53 11.25 5.32 6.18
C ALA A 53 10.73 4.64 4.90
N ARG A 54 11.59 3.82 4.29
CA ARG A 54 11.26 3.03 3.09
C ARG A 54 11.69 1.60 3.30
N LEU A 55 10.76 0.68 3.13
CA LEU A 55 10.96 -0.74 3.39
C LEU A 55 10.49 -1.54 2.19
N VAL A 56 11.13 -2.68 1.95
CA VAL A 56 10.65 -3.70 1.01
C VAL A 56 10.44 -4.98 1.80
N THR A 57 9.26 -5.57 1.67
CA THR A 57 8.90 -6.83 2.33
C THR A 57 7.86 -7.56 1.47
N TYR A 58 7.13 -8.51 2.03
CA TYR A 58 6.05 -9.21 1.35
C TYR A 58 4.72 -9.11 2.14
N ALA A 59 3.61 -9.20 1.41
CA ALA A 59 2.26 -9.13 1.97
C ALA A 59 1.81 -10.46 2.57
N ILE A 60 1.06 -10.40 3.66
CA ILE A 60 0.30 -11.51 4.27
C ILE A 60 -1.16 -11.10 4.38
N THR A 61 -2.07 -12.00 4.03
CA THR A 61 -3.50 -11.74 4.09
C THR A 61 -3.98 -11.64 5.54
N GLY A 62 -4.62 -10.53 5.87
CA GLY A 62 -5.32 -10.30 7.14
C GLY A 62 -6.82 -10.59 7.03
N GLU A 63 -7.55 -10.38 8.12
CA GLU A 63 -9.00 -10.54 8.16
C GLU A 63 -9.69 -9.48 7.29
N ALA A 64 -10.66 -9.91 6.46
CA ALA A 64 -11.40 -9.03 5.56
C ALA A 64 -12.24 -8.00 6.33
N GLY A 65 -12.18 -6.74 5.91
CA GLY A 65 -12.95 -5.63 6.50
C GLY A 65 -12.44 -5.16 7.87
N SER A 66 -11.34 -5.73 8.36
CA SER A 66 -10.72 -5.36 9.64
C SER A 66 -10.01 -4.01 9.62
N GLY A 67 -9.62 -3.53 8.43
CA GLY A 67 -8.75 -2.39 8.22
C GLY A 67 -7.30 -2.63 8.68
N VAL A 68 -6.89 -3.89 8.91
CA VAL A 68 -5.56 -4.18 9.46
C VAL A 68 -4.44 -3.75 8.50
N ILE A 69 -3.45 -3.04 9.06
CA ILE A 69 -2.15 -2.77 8.45
C ILE A 69 -1.12 -3.07 9.53
N GLY A 70 -0.60 -4.29 9.51
CA GLY A 70 0.29 -4.82 10.54
C GLY A 70 1.74 -4.90 10.10
N ILE A 71 2.62 -4.18 10.80
CA ILE A 71 4.05 -4.19 10.54
C ILE A 71 4.73 -5.21 11.45
N ASN A 72 5.34 -6.23 10.87
CA ASN A 72 5.92 -7.33 11.64
C ASN A 72 7.45 -7.34 11.58
N GLY A 73 8.08 -7.89 12.61
CA GLY A 73 9.51 -8.15 12.67
C GLY A 73 10.36 -6.87 12.73
N ALA A 74 11.50 -6.87 12.05
CA ALA A 74 12.47 -5.77 12.11
C ALA A 74 11.89 -4.40 11.70
N ALA A 75 10.89 -4.39 10.82
CA ALA A 75 10.20 -3.16 10.38
C ALA A 75 9.46 -2.45 11.52
N ALA A 76 9.01 -3.19 12.54
CA ALA A 76 8.31 -2.65 13.71
C ALA A 76 9.22 -1.78 14.61
N ARG A 77 10.51 -1.63 14.29
CA ARG A 77 11.41 -0.67 14.95
C ARG A 77 11.31 0.74 14.39
N VAL A 78 10.88 0.87 13.14
CA VAL A 78 10.93 2.13 12.37
C VAL A 78 9.58 2.56 11.82
N VAL A 79 8.56 1.70 11.89
CA VAL A 79 7.17 2.04 11.57
C VAL A 79 6.29 1.57 12.74
N GLN A 80 5.49 2.48 13.28
CA GLN A 80 4.70 2.29 14.50
C GLN A 80 3.19 2.41 14.24
N PRO A 81 2.33 1.86 15.13
CA PRO A 81 0.90 2.13 15.08
C PRO A 81 0.60 3.63 15.09
N GLY A 82 -0.29 4.07 14.20
CA GLY A 82 -0.62 5.47 13.96
C GLY A 82 0.19 6.13 12.83
N ASP A 83 1.27 5.52 12.35
CA ASP A 83 1.99 6.04 11.19
C ASP A 83 1.14 5.94 9.92
N LEU A 84 1.27 6.93 9.04
CA LEU A 84 0.64 6.92 7.73
C LEU A 84 1.61 6.35 6.70
N VAL A 85 1.21 5.31 5.99
CA VAL A 85 2.03 4.62 4.99
C VAL A 85 1.36 4.59 3.63
N ILE A 86 2.17 4.45 2.58
CA ILE A 86 1.73 4.05 1.25
C ILE A 86 2.35 2.69 0.95
N ILE A 87 1.51 1.74 0.54
CA ILE A 87 1.92 0.38 0.19
C ILE A 87 1.83 0.26 -1.33
N ILE A 88 2.90 -0.20 -1.98
CA ILE A 88 3.05 -0.18 -3.44
C ILE A 88 3.53 -1.55 -3.92
N THR A 89 2.88 -2.09 -4.94
CA THR A 89 3.39 -3.23 -5.73
C THR A 89 3.86 -2.76 -7.09
N TYR A 90 4.79 -3.51 -7.67
CA TYR A 90 5.34 -3.24 -9.00
C TYR A 90 5.27 -4.49 -9.86
N GLY A 91 4.85 -4.32 -11.11
CA GLY A 91 4.85 -5.37 -12.12
C GLY A 91 5.94 -5.14 -13.16
N THR A 92 6.38 -6.22 -13.81
CA THR A 92 7.25 -6.15 -14.98
C THR A 92 6.40 -6.31 -16.22
N PHE A 93 6.44 -5.32 -17.11
CA PHE A 93 5.59 -5.25 -18.29
C PHE A 93 6.43 -5.09 -19.55
N ASP A 94 6.03 -5.75 -20.62
CA ASP A 94 6.54 -5.49 -21.96
C ASP A 94 5.85 -4.27 -22.62
N GLU A 95 6.24 -3.99 -23.86
CA GLU A 95 5.72 -2.85 -24.62
C GLU A 95 4.22 -2.97 -24.96
N THR A 96 3.73 -4.19 -25.15
CA THR A 96 2.33 -4.47 -25.48
C THR A 96 1.47 -4.36 -24.22
N GLU A 97 1.90 -5.01 -23.14
CA GLU A 97 1.21 -5.04 -21.86
C GLU A 97 1.07 -3.63 -21.27
N ARG A 98 2.14 -2.82 -21.28
CA ARG A 98 2.11 -1.49 -20.64
C ARG A 98 1.15 -0.49 -21.28
N ARG A 99 0.79 -0.67 -22.56
CA ARG A 99 -0.09 0.28 -23.28
C ARG A 99 -1.51 0.23 -22.73
N GLY A 100 -1.96 -0.97 -22.39
CA GLY A 100 -3.25 -1.21 -21.74
C GLY A 100 -3.21 -1.12 -20.22
N HIS A 101 -2.03 -1.24 -19.61
CA HIS A 101 -1.88 -1.25 -18.16
C HIS A 101 -2.50 -0.02 -17.49
N ARG A 102 -3.24 -0.27 -16.41
CA ARG A 102 -3.82 0.75 -15.53
C ARG A 102 -3.55 0.29 -14.10
N PRO A 103 -2.76 1.04 -13.32
CA PRO A 103 -2.53 0.65 -11.94
C PRO A 103 -3.81 0.77 -11.12
N ARG A 104 -3.89 0.02 -10.02
CA ARG A 104 -4.97 0.13 -9.04
C ARG A 104 -4.54 1.03 -7.90
N VAL A 105 -5.24 2.15 -7.73
CA VAL A 105 -5.03 3.09 -6.63
C VAL A 105 -6.23 3.03 -5.69
N VAL A 106 -5.96 2.69 -4.43
CA VAL A 106 -6.94 2.59 -3.36
C VAL A 106 -6.70 3.73 -2.38
N HIS A 107 -7.65 4.65 -2.29
CA HIS A 107 -7.64 5.70 -1.27
C HIS A 107 -8.43 5.23 -0.06
N VAL A 108 -7.87 5.42 1.13
CA VAL A 108 -8.51 5.04 2.39
C VAL A 108 -8.65 6.22 3.36
N ASP A 109 -9.59 6.10 4.30
CA ASP A 109 -9.72 7.01 5.45
C ASP A 109 -8.76 6.63 6.60
N GLY A 110 -8.81 7.37 7.71
CA GLY A 110 -7.99 7.12 8.89
C GLY A 110 -8.31 5.81 9.63
N ALA A 111 -9.40 5.13 9.29
CA ALA A 111 -9.75 3.80 9.77
C ALA A 111 -9.52 2.72 8.70
N ASN A 112 -8.75 3.05 7.65
CA ASN A 112 -8.42 2.19 6.53
C ASN A 112 -9.63 1.72 5.70
N ARG A 113 -10.76 2.43 5.74
CA ARG A 113 -11.91 2.14 4.87
C ARG A 113 -11.69 2.77 3.51
N ILE A 114 -12.02 2.05 2.45
CA ILE A 114 -11.91 2.55 1.08
C ILE A 114 -12.86 3.74 0.89
N VAL A 115 -12.32 4.88 0.48
CA VAL A 115 -13.09 6.09 0.14
C VAL A 115 -13.12 6.37 -1.36
N ALA A 116 -12.12 5.89 -2.11
CA ALA A 116 -12.11 5.95 -3.56
C ALA A 116 -11.20 4.90 -4.18
N LEU A 117 -11.55 4.50 -5.40
CA LEU A 117 -10.76 3.65 -6.27
C LEU A 117 -10.44 4.43 -7.54
N GLY A 118 -9.21 4.32 -8.02
CA GLY A 118 -8.76 5.05 -9.20
C GLY A 118 -7.60 4.35 -9.89
N SER A 119 -7.08 4.99 -10.94
CA SER A 119 -5.91 4.52 -11.67
C SER A 119 -4.86 5.61 -11.91
N ASP A 120 -5.07 6.83 -11.38
CA ASP A 120 -4.09 7.91 -11.49
C ASP A 120 -3.13 7.87 -10.30
N PRO A 121 -1.82 7.62 -10.50
CA PRO A 121 -0.86 7.55 -9.39
C PRO A 121 -0.74 8.86 -8.59
N ALA A 122 -1.10 9.99 -9.20
CA ALA A 122 -0.94 11.35 -8.68
C ALA A 122 -2.25 11.95 -8.11
N GLU A 123 -3.33 11.18 -8.07
CA GLU A 123 -4.60 11.63 -7.50
C GLU A 123 -4.48 11.76 -5.97
N PRO A 124 -4.95 12.88 -5.38
CA PRO A 124 -5.01 13.03 -3.93
C PRO A 124 -6.20 12.24 -3.35
N VAL A 125 -6.17 11.96 -2.05
CA VAL A 125 -7.36 11.45 -1.35
C VAL A 125 -8.51 12.45 -1.51
N PRO A 126 -9.73 12.00 -1.91
CA PRO A 126 -10.87 12.90 -2.06
C PRO A 126 -11.13 13.73 -0.80
N GLY A 127 -11.24 15.05 -0.97
CA GLY A 127 -11.48 15.99 0.13
C GLY A 127 -10.28 16.27 1.03
N ALA A 128 -9.09 15.73 0.75
CA ALA A 128 -7.90 16.02 1.53
C ALA A 128 -7.29 17.38 1.17
N GLU A 129 -7.60 18.41 1.96
CA GLU A 129 -7.15 19.80 1.73
C GLU A 129 -5.63 19.96 1.72
N ALA A 130 -4.90 19.13 2.47
CA ALA A 130 -3.45 19.19 2.57
C ALA A 130 -2.70 18.47 1.42
N GLN A 131 -3.42 17.79 0.52
CA GLN A 131 -2.81 17.08 -0.61
C GLN A 131 -2.98 17.88 -1.89
N LEU A 132 -1.85 18.14 -2.57
CA LEU A 132 -1.85 18.76 -3.89
C LEU A 132 -1.87 17.66 -4.95
N ALA A 133 -2.73 17.81 -5.95
CA ALA A 133 -2.67 16.96 -7.13
C ALA A 133 -1.32 17.19 -7.84
N GLY A 134 -0.69 16.11 -8.30
CA GLY A 134 0.60 16.18 -9.00
C GLY A 134 0.52 16.69 -10.44
N ARG A 135 -0.66 17.13 -10.89
CA ARG A 135 -0.97 17.61 -12.25
C ARG A 135 -1.92 18.79 -12.19
#